data_AF-A0A419J5E0-F1
#
_entry.id   AF-A0A419J5E0-F1
#
_cell.length_a   1.000
_cell.length_b   1.000
_cell.length_c   1.000
_cell.angle_alpha   90.00
_cell.angle_beta   90.00
_cell.angle_gamma   90.00
#
_symmetry.space_group_name_H-M   'P 1'
#
loop_
_entity.id
_entity.type
_entity.pdbx_description
1 polymer ?
#
loop_
_entity_poly.entity_id
_entity_poly.type
_entity_poly.pdbx_seq_one_letter_code
_entity_poly.pdbx_strand_id
1 'polypeptide(L)'
;MTVILDMRGIPYKDAFMQIRDAVNADMSKGEVLVFCDSKEYEKCMAIKGFAEILLGCKTVINEAGGFYMIRIIHKVPCNAEMVA
;
A
#
# COMPACT_ATOMS: atom_id res chain seq x y z
N MET A 1 -8.21 7.69 -7.83
CA MET A 1 -8.09 6.75 -8.98
C MET A 1 -7.67 5.41 -8.37
N THR A 2 -7.55 4.30 -9.12
CA THR A 2 -6.94 3.08 -8.55
C THR A 2 -5.59 2.88 -9.20
N VAL A 3 -4.51 2.94 -8.42
CA VAL A 3 -3.15 2.70 -8.90
C VAL A 3 -2.82 1.23 -8.67
N ILE A 4 -2.37 0.54 -9.72
CA ILE A 4 -2.01 -0.87 -9.65
C ILE A 4 -0.50 -1.02 -9.76
N LEU A 5 0.10 -1.74 -8.83
CA LEU A 5 1.53 -1.96 -8.70
C LEU A 5 1.83 -3.47 -8.68
N ASP A 6 2.68 -3.93 -9.59
CA ASP A 6 3.19 -5.30 -9.63
C ASP A 6 4.60 -5.36 -9.04
N MET A 7 4.76 -6.05 -7.91
CA MET A 7 6.01 -6.10 -7.14
C MET A 7 6.74 -7.43 -7.24
N ARG A 8 6.32 -8.30 -8.18
CA ARG A 8 6.96 -9.59 -8.42
C ARG A 8 8.37 -9.39 -8.97
N GLY A 9 9.36 -10.00 -8.31
CA GLY A 9 10.77 -9.86 -8.69
C GLY A 9 11.38 -8.47 -8.39
N ILE A 10 10.61 -7.53 -7.84
CA ILE A 10 11.11 -6.21 -7.47
C ILE A 10 11.81 -6.28 -6.09
N PRO A 11 13.01 -5.68 -5.93
CA PRO A 11 13.66 -5.57 -4.63
C PRO A 11 12.82 -4.77 -3.62
N TYR A 12 12.96 -5.11 -2.33
CA TYR A 12 12.18 -4.48 -1.24
C TYR A 12 12.26 -2.95 -1.26
N LYS A 13 13.47 -2.41 -1.43
CA LYS A 13 13.71 -0.96 -1.44
C LYS A 13 12.89 -0.26 -2.53
N ASP A 14 12.90 -0.80 -3.74
CA ASP A 14 12.23 -0.21 -4.89
C ASP A 14 10.72 -0.36 -4.77
N ALA A 15 10.25 -1.47 -4.20
CA ALA A 15 8.84 -1.68 -3.90
C ALA A 15 8.31 -0.62 -2.93
N PHE A 16 9.04 -0.34 -1.83
CA PHE A 16 8.63 0.68 -0.87
C PHE A 16 8.64 2.09 -1.49
N MET A 17 9.64 2.41 -2.32
CA MET A 17 9.69 3.69 -3.02
C MET A 17 8.48 3.88 -3.94
N GLN A 18 8.17 2.88 -4.78
CA GLN A 18 7.03 2.95 -5.69
C GLN A 18 5.69 3.06 -4.95
N ILE A 19 5.53 2.32 -3.84
CA ILE A 19 4.31 2.37 -3.03
C ILE A 19 4.16 3.76 -2.40
N ARG A 20 5.22 4.31 -1.82
CA ARG A 20 5.20 5.67 -1.26
C ARG A 20 4.82 6.70 -2.30
N ASP A 21 5.44 6.62 -3.48
CA ASP A 21 5.22 7.60 -4.54
C ASP A 21 3.78 7.48 -5.10
N ALA A 22 3.26 6.26 -5.23
CA ALA A 22 1.87 6.01 -5.62
C ALA A 22 0.85 6.52 -4.59
N VAL A 23 1.10 6.29 -3.30
CA VAL A 23 0.25 6.79 -2.22
C VAL A 23 0.26 8.32 -2.16
N ASN A 24 1.43 8.94 -2.34
CA ASN A 24 1.55 10.41 -2.35
C ASN A 24 0.96 11.06 -3.61
N ALA A 25 0.99 10.36 -4.75
CA ALA A 25 0.40 10.85 -5.99
C ALA A 25 -1.13 10.86 -5.96
N ASP A 26 -1.76 9.96 -5.19
CA ASP A 26 -3.23 9.82 -5.13
C ASP A 26 -3.77 10.18 -3.73
N MET A 27 -3.45 11.40 -3.25
CA MET A 27 -3.97 11.92 -1.97
C MET A 27 -5.50 12.11 -1.95
N SER A 28 -6.14 12.16 -3.13
CA SER A 28 -7.59 12.36 -3.28
C SER A 28 -8.36 11.03 -3.25
N LYS A 29 -8.45 10.39 -2.08
CA LYS A 29 -9.28 9.19 -1.85
C LYS A 29 -8.93 7.98 -2.73
N GLY A 30 -7.72 7.91 -3.27
CA GLY A 30 -7.25 6.81 -4.09
C GLY A 30 -7.00 5.53 -3.29
N GLU A 31 -7.05 4.41 -3.99
CA GLU A 31 -6.56 3.14 -3.48
C GLU A 31 -5.37 2.67 -4.33
N VAL A 32 -4.36 2.11 -3.65
CA VAL A 32 -3.20 1.48 -4.30
C VAL A 32 -3.33 -0.02 -4.12
N LEU A 33 -3.40 -0.76 -5.22
CA LEU A 33 -3.44 -2.22 -5.24
C LEU A 33 -2.04 -2.75 -5.57
N VAL A 34 -1.46 -3.53 -4.66
CA VAL A 34 -0.13 -4.11 -4.82
C VAL A 34 -0.24 -5.63 -4.97
N PHE A 35 0.44 -6.18 -5.97
CA PHE A 35 0.56 -7.61 -6.19
C PHE A 35 1.94 -8.11 -5.77
N CYS A 36 1.97 -9.12 -4.90
CA CYS A 36 3.17 -9.86 -4.52
C CYS A 36 2.97 -11.36 -4.73
N ASP A 37 4.06 -12.09 -4.95
CA ASP A 37 4.03 -13.56 -5.00
C ASP A 37 3.66 -14.11 -3.61
N SER A 38 2.81 -15.15 -3.55
CA SER A 38 2.40 -15.74 -2.26
C SER A 38 3.55 -16.41 -1.51
N LYS A 39 4.64 -16.75 -2.20
CA LYS A 39 5.88 -17.27 -1.62
C LYS A 39 6.68 -16.18 -0.89
N GLU A 40 6.42 -14.91 -1.16
CA GLU A 40 7.11 -13.77 -0.55
C GLU A 40 6.31 -13.20 0.63
N TYR A 41 5.94 -14.05 1.60
CA TYR A 41 5.15 -13.65 2.77
C TYR A 41 5.79 -12.49 3.55
N GLU A 42 7.12 -12.53 3.75
CA GLU A 42 7.83 -11.46 4.45
C GLU A 42 7.73 -10.12 3.72
N LYS A 43 7.79 -10.12 2.38
CA LYS A 43 7.61 -8.91 1.56
C LYS A 43 6.20 -8.36 1.72
N CYS A 44 5.19 -9.23 1.69
CA CYS A 44 3.79 -8.85 1.89
C CYS A 44 3.59 -8.18 3.26
N MET A 45 4.12 -8.79 4.33
CA MET A 45 4.04 -8.22 5.69
C MET A 45 4.84 -6.93 5.84
N ALA A 46 6.01 -6.83 5.21
CA ALA A 46 6.82 -5.61 5.24
C ALA A 46 6.12 -4.45 4.53
N ILE A 47 5.49 -4.71 3.37
CA ILE A 47 4.66 -3.72 2.65
C ILE A 47 3.48 -3.28 3.52
N LYS A 48 2.81 -4.22 4.16
CA LYS A 48 1.72 -3.93 5.10
C LYS A 48 2.18 -3.00 6.21
N GLY A 49 3.25 -3.36 6.91
CA GLY A 49 3.80 -2.58 8.01
C GLY A 49 4.26 -1.19 7.55
N PHE A 50 4.91 -1.10 6.40
CA PHE A 50 5.32 0.17 5.79
C PHE A 50 4.10 1.08 5.55
N ALA A 51 3.04 0.56 4.92
CA ALA A 51 1.86 1.33 4.59
C ALA A 51 1.05 1.76 5.85
N GLU A 52 0.91 0.89 6.84
CA GLU A 52 0.11 1.20 8.04
C GLU A 52 0.86 2.10 9.02
N ILE A 53 2.14 1.83 9.27
CA ILE A 53 2.91 2.51 10.31
C ILE A 53 3.50 3.82 9.79
N LEU A 54 4.14 3.79 8.61
CA LEU A 54 4.88 4.95 8.10
C LEU A 54 4.00 5.86 7.24
N LEU A 55 3.06 5.31 6.49
CA LEU A 55 2.18 6.09 5.61
C LEU A 55 0.79 6.35 6.21
N GLY A 56 0.48 5.82 7.40
CA GLY A 56 -0.81 6.02 8.08
C GLY A 56 -2.03 5.49 7.31
N CYS A 57 -1.81 4.59 6.36
CA CYS A 57 -2.87 4.04 5.50
C CYS A 57 -3.57 2.86 6.19
N LYS A 58 -4.74 2.46 5.67
CA LYS A 58 -5.37 1.19 6.02
C LYS A 58 -5.01 0.16 4.97
N THR A 59 -4.63 -1.05 5.37
CA THR A 59 -4.38 -2.13 4.41
C THR A 59 -5.39 -3.27 4.52
N VAL A 60 -5.67 -3.92 3.40
CA VAL A 60 -6.45 -5.17 3.31
C VAL A 60 -5.66 -6.13 2.43
N ILE A 61 -5.42 -7.35 2.94
CA ILE A 61 -4.66 -8.37 2.22
C ILE A 61 -5.59 -9.52 1.88
N ASN A 62 -5.65 -9.86 0.60
CA ASN A 62 -6.32 -11.05 0.11
C ASN A 62 -5.29 -11.95 -0.59
N GLU A 63 -5.39 -13.26 -0.42
CA GLU A 63 -4.57 -14.22 -1.16
C GLU A 63 -5.45 -14.94 -2.19
N ALA A 64 -5.01 -14.96 -3.45
CA ALA A 64 -5.68 -15.70 -4.51
C ALA A 64 -4.69 -16.11 -5.60
N GLY A 65 -4.83 -17.34 -6.11
CA GLY A 65 -4.11 -17.79 -7.31
C GLY A 65 -2.57 -17.77 -7.20
N GLY A 66 -2.01 -17.88 -6.00
CA GLY A 66 -0.57 -17.80 -5.77
C GLY A 66 -0.02 -16.38 -5.60
N PHE A 67 -0.89 -15.41 -5.33
CA PHE A 67 -0.51 -14.01 -5.13
C PHE A 67 -1.16 -13.41 -3.89
N TYR A 68 -0.44 -12.52 -3.22
CA TYR A 68 -1.01 -11.57 -2.28
C TYR A 68 -1.44 -10.30 -3.01
N MET A 69 -2.68 -9.91 -2.79
CA MET A 69 -3.28 -8.66 -3.22
C MET A 69 -3.42 -7.74 -2.02
N ILE A 70 -2.60 -6.71 -1.96
CA ILE A 70 -2.55 -5.76 -0.84
C ILE A 70 -3.24 -4.47 -1.31
N ARG A 71 -4.42 -4.19 -0.79
CA ARG A 71 -5.11 -2.91 -1.00
C ARG A 71 -4.69 -1.93 0.08
N ILE A 72 -4.03 -0.85 -0.32
CA ILE A 72 -3.63 0.26 0.52
C ILE A 72 -4.62 1.39 0.30
N ILE A 73 -5.38 1.71 1.32
CA ILE A 73 -6.45 2.72 1.29
C ILE A 73 -5.94 3.92 2.07
N HIS A 74 -5.77 5.05 1.37
CA HIS A 74 -5.39 6.29 2.02
C HIS A 74 -6.55 6.76 2.89
N LYS A 75 -6.37 6.77 4.22
CA LYS A 75 -7.28 7.49 5.09
C LYS A 75 -6.97 8.97 4.89
N VAL A 76 -7.85 9.68 4.19
CA VAL A 76 -7.83 11.15 4.24
C VAL A 76 -7.74 11.51 5.72
N PRO A 77 -6.78 12.34 6.17
CA PRO A 77 -6.89 12.89 7.51
C PRO A 77 -8.26 13.56 7.55
N CYS A 78 -9.19 13.03 8.38
CA CYS A 78 -10.34 13.81 8.76
C CYS A 78 -9.74 15.11 9.26
N ASN A 79 -9.96 16.18 8.51
CA ASN A 79 -9.54 17.52 8.86
C ASN A 79 -10.08 17.73 10.28
N ALA A 80 -9.18 17.69 11.27
CA ALA A 80 -9.45 18.26 12.57
C ALA A 80 -9.44 19.79 12.36
N GLU A 81 -10.47 20.29 11.66
CA GLU A 81 -10.98 21.60 11.99
C GLU A 81 -11.38 21.54 13.48
N MET A 82 -11.09 22.64 14.19
CA MET A 82 -11.28 22.86 15.63
C MET A 82 -10.06 22.55 16.51
N VAL A 83 -9.07 23.43 16.50
CA VAL A 83 -8.88 24.37 17.63
C VAL A 83 -8.42 25.72 17.06
N ALA A 84 -9.39 26.62 16.88
CA ALA A 84 -9.16 28.05 16.75
C ALA A 84 -9.27 28.69 18.14
#